data_AF-A0A817JLE7-F1
#
_entry.id   AF-A0A817JLE7-F1
#
_cell.length_a   1.000
_cell.length_b   1.000
_cell.length_c   1.000
_cell.angle_alpha   90.00
_cell.angle_beta   90.00
_cell.angle_gamma   90.00
#
_symmetry.space_group_name_H-M   'P 1'
#
loop_
_entity.id
_entity.type
_entity.pdbx_description
1 polymer ?
#
loop_
_entity_poly.entity_id
_entity_poly.type
_entity_poly.pdbx_seq_one_letter_code
_entity_poly.pdbx_strand_id
1 'polypeptide(L)'
;MIPRSNNSVEGWHNAFANRVALNHPNIVKLAEKIRREQSKFEVDMAKILQGHNIKTKKACYRKLDERINRLVNGFDASQLDEFLKNMAANVTL
;
A
#
# COMPACT_ATOMS: atom_id res chain seq x y z
N MET A 1 14.37 -3.81 15.04
CA MET A 1 13.35 -3.45 14.03
C MET A 1 12.39 -4.61 13.89
N ILE A 2 11.09 -4.39 14.02
CA ILE A 2 10.10 -5.42 13.66
C ILE A 2 10.10 -5.52 12.12
N PRO A 3 10.28 -6.71 11.51
CA PRO A 3 10.22 -6.85 10.07
C PRO A 3 8.84 -6.40 9.58
N ARG A 4 8.80 -5.55 8.54
CA ARG A 4 7.54 -5.21 7.88
C ARG A 4 6.94 -6.51 7.33
N SER A 5 5.79 -6.91 7.84
CA SER A 5 5.03 -7.97 7.22
C SER A 5 4.44 -7.46 5.91
N ASN A 6 4.57 -8.26 4.84
CA ASN A 6 3.84 -8.05 3.59
C ASN A 6 2.36 -8.47 3.73
N ASN A 7 1.88 -8.65 4.96
CA ASN A 7 0.53 -9.07 5.24
C ASN A 7 -0.40 -7.86 5.21
N SER A 8 -1.30 -7.83 4.24
CA SER A 8 -2.29 -6.75 4.09
C SER A 8 -3.19 -6.62 5.32
N VAL A 9 -3.47 -7.71 6.04
CA VAL A 9 -4.30 -7.71 7.25
C VAL A 9 -3.58 -6.99 8.40
N GLU A 10 -2.29 -7.26 8.60
CA GLU A 10 -1.48 -6.57 9.61
C GLU A 10 -1.29 -5.09 9.26
N GLY A 11 -1.09 -4.79 7.97
CA GLY A 11 -1.07 -3.42 7.48
C GLY A 11 -2.37 -2.67 7.77
N TRP A 12 -3.52 -3.33 7.52
CA TRP A 12 -4.83 -2.78 7.84
C TRP A 12 -5.01 -2.59 9.35
N HIS A 13 -4.68 -3.58 10.17
CA HIS A 13 -4.83 -3.52 11.61
C HIS A 13 -3.98 -2.42 12.25
N ASN A 14 -2.71 -2.28 11.82
CA ASN A 14 -1.83 -1.20 12.26
C ASN A 14 -2.40 0.17 11.84
N ALA A 15 -2.87 0.30 10.60
CA ALA A 15 -3.46 1.56 10.13
C ALA A 15 -4.77 1.89 10.88
N PHE A 16 -5.59 0.89 11.18
CA PHE A 16 -6.80 1.02 12.00
C PHE A 16 -6.46 1.45 13.43
N ALA A 17 -5.50 0.79 14.09
CA ALA A 17 -5.03 1.18 15.43
C ALA A 17 -4.57 2.63 15.48
N ASN A 18 -3.78 3.07 14.48
CA ASN A 18 -3.36 4.47 14.34
C ASN A 18 -4.53 5.44 14.10
N ARG A 19 -5.61 5.03 13.41
CA ARG A 19 -6.82 5.86 13.17
C ARG A 19 -7.77 5.91 14.37
N VAL A 20 -7.84 4.82 15.13
CA VAL A 20 -8.60 4.74 16.38
C VAL A 20 -7.92 5.59 17.45
N ALA A 21 -6.59 5.55 17.53
CA ALA A 21 -5.75 6.38 18.41
C ALA A 21 -6.24 6.44 19.87
N LEU A 22 -6.86 5.35 20.34
CA LEU A 22 -7.37 5.21 21.71
C LEU A 22 -6.82 3.90 22.23
N ASN A 23 -6.05 3.95 23.33
CA ASN A 23 -5.49 2.75 23.95
C ASN A 23 -6.60 1.84 24.52
N HIS A 24 -7.73 2.42 24.95
CA HIS A 24 -8.88 1.71 25.51
C HIS A 24 -10.21 2.40 25.15
N PRO A 25 -10.71 2.29 23.91
CA PRO A 25 -12.01 2.82 23.56
C PRO A 25 -13.11 2.03 24.29
N ASN A 26 -14.12 2.73 24.82
CA ASN A 26 -15.35 2.06 25.23
C ASN A 26 -16.09 1.51 24.00
N ILE A 27 -17.02 0.58 24.23
CA ILE A 27 -17.71 -0.15 23.14
C ILE A 27 -18.40 0.78 22.14
N VAL A 28 -18.97 1.89 22.62
CA VAL A 28 -19.65 2.88 21.79
C VAL A 28 -18.66 3.59 20.86
N LYS A 29 -17.55 4.09 21.40
CA LYS A 29 -16.49 4.76 20.62
C LYS A 29 -15.86 3.80 19.61
N LEU A 30 -15.69 2.53 19.98
CA LEU A 30 -15.18 1.51 19.07
C LEU A 30 -16.16 1.27 17.91
N ALA A 31 -17.45 1.07 18.20
CA ALA A 31 -18.48 0.89 17.19
C ALA A 31 -18.58 2.09 16.23
N GLU A 32 -18.48 3.31 16.74
CA GLU A 32 -18.45 4.52 15.91
C GLU A 32 -17.25 4.54 14.96
N LYS A 33 -16.07 4.15 15.43
CA LYS A 33 -14.85 4.09 14.60
C LYS A 33 -14.96 3.01 13.54
N ILE A 34 -15.46 1.82 13.89
CA ILE A 34 -15.70 0.73 12.93
C ILE A 34 -16.67 1.19 11.84
N ARG A 35 -17.79 1.83 12.22
CA ARG A 35 -18.77 2.34 11.25
C ARG A 35 -18.16 3.37 10.29
N ARG A 36 -17.33 4.29 10.78
CA ARG A 36 -16.62 5.28 9.93
C ARG A 36 -15.68 4.60 8.93
N GLU A 37 -14.94 3.58 9.38
CA GLU A 37 -14.04 2.81 8.52
C GLU A 37 -14.80 2.03 7.45
N GLN A 38 -15.92 1.42 7.82
CA GLN A 38 -16.81 0.74 6.88
C GLN A 38 -17.34 1.71 5.81
N SER A 39 -17.89 2.86 6.20
CA SER A 39 -18.38 3.86 5.24
C SER A 39 -17.28 4.34 4.29
N LYS A 40 -16.05 4.51 4.78
CA LYS A 40 -14.90 4.84 3.94
C LYS A 40 -14.61 3.74 2.92
N PHE A 41 -14.61 2.48 3.37
CA PHE A 41 -14.39 1.33 2.50
C PHE A 41 -15.45 1.22 1.41
N GLU A 42 -16.72 1.42 1.74
CA GLU A 42 -17.84 1.42 0.78
C GLU A 42 -17.68 2.51 -0.29
N VAL A 43 -17.26 3.72 0.11
CA VAL A 43 -16.97 4.82 -0.84
C VAL A 43 -15.82 4.47 -1.77
N ASP A 44 -14.73 3.90 -1.25
CA ASP A 44 -13.59 3.49 -2.06
C ASP A 44 -13.99 2.33 -3.00
N MET A 45 -14.77 1.36 -2.53
CA MET A 45 -15.29 0.28 -3.36
C MET A 45 -16.19 0.82 -4.50
N ALA A 46 -17.10 1.75 -4.20
CA ALA A 46 -17.96 2.37 -5.22
C ALA A 46 -17.14 3.11 -6.29
N LYS A 47 -16.07 3.81 -5.90
CA LYS A 47 -15.15 4.47 -6.83
C LYS A 47 -14.43 3.46 -7.73
N ILE A 48 -13.96 2.34 -7.17
CA ILE A 48 -13.32 1.27 -7.95
C ILE A 48 -14.31 0.70 -8.97
N LEU A 49 -15.55 0.42 -8.57
CA LEU A 49 -16.60 -0.08 -9.46
C LEU A 49 -16.94 0.90 -10.59
N GLN A 50 -16.82 2.21 -10.33
CA GLN A 50 -16.94 3.27 -11.33
C GLN A 50 -15.70 3.43 -12.23
N GLY A 51 -14.65 2.61 -12.04
CA GLY A 51 -13.42 2.66 -12.81
C GLY A 51 -12.42 3.74 -12.36
N HIS A 52 -12.63 4.38 -11.21
CA HIS A 52 -11.64 5.33 -10.69
C HIS A 52 -10.38 4.60 -10.21
N ASN A 53 -9.22 5.17 -10.57
CA ASN A 53 -7.95 4.72 -10.00
C ASN A 53 -7.76 5.34 -8.60
N ILE A 54 -8.00 4.54 -7.56
CA ILE A 54 -7.77 4.97 -6.18
C ILE A 54 -6.26 4.90 -5.89
N LYS A 55 -5.65 6.08 -5.86
CA LYS A 55 -4.22 6.23 -5.58
C LYS A 55 -3.96 6.07 -4.08
N THR A 56 -3.79 4.83 -3.63
CA THR A 56 -3.52 4.50 -2.22
C THR A 56 -2.05 4.69 -1.81
N LYS A 57 -1.13 4.57 -2.77
CA LYS A 57 0.32 4.73 -2.54
C LYS A 57 0.76 6.18 -2.69
N LYS A 58 1.76 6.60 -1.89
CA LYS A 58 2.45 7.89 -2.09
C LYS A 58 3.03 7.96 -3.51
N ALA A 59 3.09 9.17 -4.06
CA ALA A 59 3.56 9.38 -5.43
C ALA A 59 4.97 8.84 -5.68
N CYS A 60 5.87 8.91 -4.69
CA CYS A 60 7.22 8.35 -4.79
C CYS A 60 7.21 6.84 -5.03
N TYR A 61 6.38 6.09 -4.29
CA TYR A 61 6.26 4.64 -4.45
C TYR A 61 5.60 4.25 -5.76
N ARG A 62 4.62 5.03 -6.24
CA ARG A 62 4.07 4.80 -7.58
C ARG A 62 5.14 4.99 -8.66
N LYS A 63 5.93 6.07 -8.60
CA LYS A 63 7.02 6.31 -9.54
C LYS A 63 8.08 5.20 -9.48
N LEU A 64 8.36 4.70 -8.28
CA LEU A 64 9.24 3.53 -8.09
C LEU A 64 8.67 2.29 -8.78
N ASP A 65 7.40 1.94 -8.53
CA ASP A 65 6.71 0.83 -9.19
C ASP A 65 6.73 0.97 -10.71
N GLU A 66 6.49 2.18 -11.25
CA GLU A 66 6.55 2.47 -12.69
C GLU A 66 7.96 2.27 -13.28
N ARG A 67 9.02 2.60 -12.53
CA ARG A 67 10.41 2.34 -12.96
C ARG A 67 10.72 0.85 -12.94
N ILE A 68 10.35 0.14 -11.87
CA ILE A 68 10.57 -1.30 -11.73
C ILE A 68 9.81 -2.06 -12.82
N ASN A 69 8.53 -1.76 -13.03
CA ASN A 69 7.72 -2.40 -14.08
C ASN A 69 8.31 -2.21 -15.47
N ARG A 70 8.89 -1.02 -15.76
CA ARG A 70 9.58 -0.79 -17.05
C ARG A 70 10.81 -1.67 -17.20
N LEU A 71 11.62 -1.82 -16.15
CA LEU A 71 12.80 -2.70 -16.18
C LEU A 71 12.40 -4.16 -16.36
N VAL A 72 11.37 -4.62 -15.66
CA VAL A 72 10.88 -6.01 -15.74
C VAL A 72 10.29 -6.31 -17.12
N ASN A 73 9.48 -5.40 -17.67
CA ASN A 73 8.85 -5.59 -18.98
C ASN A 73 9.86 -5.55 -20.14
N GLY A 74 11.00 -4.86 -19.96
CA GLY A 74 12.09 -4.81 -20.93
C GLY A 74 13.22 -5.80 -20.64
N PHE A 75 13.01 -6.77 -19.75
CA PHE A 75 14.06 -7.70 -19.35
C PHE A 75 14.45 -8.63 -20.50
N ASP A 76 15.75 -8.68 -20.80
CA ASP A 76 16.37 -9.68 -21.64
C ASP A 76 17.38 -10.48 -20.81
N ALA A 77 17.28 -11.80 -20.87
CA ALA A 77 18.19 -12.72 -20.21
C ALA A 77 19.65 -12.53 -20.67
N SER A 78 19.88 -12.05 -21.89
CA SER A 78 21.22 -11.75 -22.40
C SER A 78 21.89 -10.56 -21.67
N GLN A 79 21.08 -9.68 -21.04
CA GLN A 79 21.52 -8.46 -20.35
C GLN A 79 21.29 -8.53 -18.82
N LEU A 80 21.39 -9.73 -18.22
CA LEU A 80 21.11 -9.94 -16.79
C LEU A 80 21.92 -9.01 -15.87
N ASP A 81 23.22 -8.81 -16.14
CA ASP A 81 24.08 -7.94 -15.33
C ASP A 81 23.60 -6.48 -15.32
N GLU A 82 23.23 -5.96 -16.50
CA GLU A 82 22.70 -4.61 -16.65
C GLU A 82 21.34 -4.46 -15.96
N PHE A 83 20.47 -5.46 -16.10
CA PHE A 83 19.19 -5.50 -15.40
C PHE A 83 19.38 -5.45 -13.87
N LEU A 84 20.29 -6.27 -13.32
CA LEU A 84 20.56 -6.31 -11.88
C LEU A 84 21.14 -4.99 -11.35
N LYS A 85 22.06 -4.36 -12.09
CA LYS A 85 22.60 -3.03 -11.75
C LYS A 85 21.51 -1.96 -11.71
N ASN A 86 20.65 -1.94 -12.73
CA ASN A 86 19.54 -0.99 -12.81
C ASN A 86 18.47 -1.23 -11.73
N MET A 87 18.20 -2.49 -11.37
CA MET A 87 17.32 -2.84 -10.26
C MET A 87 17.89 -2.38 -8.92
N ALA A 88 19.18 -2.63 -8.66
CA ALA A 88 19.84 -2.20 -7.43
C ALA A 88 19.75 -0.67 -7.24
N ALA A 89 19.98 0.11 -8.30
CA ALA A 89 19.86 1.57 -8.27
C ALA A 89 18.44 2.08 -7.90
N ASN A 90 17.41 1.27 -8.13
CA ASN A 90 16.02 1.62 -7.76
C ASN A 90 15.69 1.30 -6.30
N VAL A 91 16.38 0.35 -5.67
CA VAL A 91 16.08 -0.15 -4.31
C VAL A 91 16.84 0.63 -3.22
N THR A 92 17.94 1.29 -3.55
CA THR A 92 18.78 2.05 -2.58
C THR A 92 18.19 3.42 -2.18
N LEU A 93 16.91 3.71 -2.50
CA LEU A 93 16.22 4.98 -2.20
C LEU A 93 15.19 4.85 -1.06
#